data_AF-A0A0B2VS80-F1
#
_entry.id   AF-A0A0B2VS80-F1
#
_cell.length_a   1.000
_cell.length_b   1.000
_cell.length_c   1.000
_cell.angle_alpha   90.00
_cell.angle_beta   90.00
_cell.angle_gamma   90.00
#
_symmetry.space_group_name_H-M   'P 1'
#
loop_
_entity.id
_entity.type
_entity.pdbx_description
1 polymer ?
#
loop_
_entity_poly.entity_id
_entity_poly.type
_entity_poly.pdbx_seq_one_letter_code
_entity_poly.pdbx_strand_id
1 'polypeptide(L)' 'MLSTVNLKVCGNYAGDRGRFVVKTKDGDKKGSYLIIWKKDGSSWKMASCCFNFRMQL' A
#
# COMPACT_ATOMS: atom_id res chain seq x y z
N MET A 1 -7.56 7.10 4.48
CA MET A 1 -7.24 6.07 5.49
C MET A 1 -6.63 4.87 4.79
N LEU A 2 -5.50 4.36 5.29
CA LEU A 2 -4.85 3.14 4.83
C LEU A 2 -5.20 1.98 5.77
N SER A 3 -5.40 0.79 5.23
CA SER A 3 -5.62 -0.43 5.99
C SER A 3 -4.82 -1.57 5.37
N THR A 4 -3.77 -2.00 6.07
CA THR A 4 -2.99 -3.19 5.72
C THR A 4 -3.85 -4.44 5.87
N VAL A 5 -3.89 -5.25 4.82
CA VAL A 5 -4.60 -6.52 4.78
C VAL A 5 -3.63 -7.69 4.99
N ASN A 6 -2.43 -7.61 4.42
CA ASN A 6 -1.42 -8.63 4.56
C ASN A 6 -0.02 -8.01 4.55
N LEU A 7 0.82 -8.41 5.50
CA LEU A 7 2.23 -8.05 5.56
C LEU A 7 3.05 -9.32 5.67
N LYS A 8 3.99 -9.52 4.74
CA LYS A 8 4.94 -10.64 4.76
C LYS A 8 6.37 -10.14 4.67
N VAL A 9 7.18 -10.47 5.66
CA VAL A 9 8.62 -10.15 5.68
C VAL A 9 9.43 -11.31 5.11
N CYS A 10 10.43 -11.00 4.29
CA CYS A 10 11.36 -11.94 3.69
C CYS A 10 12.77 -11.33 3.69
N GLY A 11 13.55 -11.61 4.73
CA GLY A 11 14.88 -11.04 4.93
C GLY A 11 14.83 -9.52 5.02
N ASN A 12 15.54 -8.84 4.12
CA ASN A 12 15.57 -7.37 4.02
C ASN A 12 14.46 -6.79 3.15
N TYR A 13 13.45 -7.59 2.78
CA TYR A 13 12.28 -7.14 2.02
C TYR A 13 10.99 -7.43 2.77
N ALA A 14 9.94 -6.65 2.51
CA ALA A 14 8.59 -6.97 2.96
C ALA A 14 7.55 -6.60 1.89
N GLY A 15 6.58 -7.47 1.68
CA GLY A 15 5.39 -7.17 0.87
C GLY A 15 4.24 -6.76 1.77
N ASP A 16 3.67 -5.58 1.52
CA ASP A 16 2.51 -5.02 2.21
C ASP A 16 1.38 -4.78 1.20
N ARG A 17 0.28 -5.50 1.37
CA ARG A 17 -0.93 -5.31 0.58
C ARG A 17 -2.01 -4.73 1.45
N GLY A 18 -2.72 -3.72 0.95
CA GLY A 18 -3.82 -3.13 1.67
C GLY A 18 -4.84 -2.41 0.81
N ARG A 19 -5.74 -1.71 1.49
CA ARG A 19 -6.79 -0.87 0.91
C ARG A 19 -6.58 0.56 1.34
N PHE A 20 -7.08 1.48 0.53
CA PHE A 20 -7.03 2.90 0.86
C PHE A 20 -8.35 3.60 0.51
N VAL A 21 -8.62 4.69 1.22
CA VAL A 21 -9.68 5.66 0.92
C VAL A 21 -9.06 7.05 0.86
N VAL A 22 -9.28 7.76 -0.25
CA VAL A 22 -8.89 9.16 -0.47
C VAL A 22 -10.15 10.01 -0.54
N LYS A 23 -10.20 11.07 0.27
CA LYS A 23 -11.25 12.09 0.16
C LYS A 23 -10.92 12.99 -1.02
N THR A 24 -11.83 13.10 -1.98
CA THR A 24 -11.71 14.00 -3.13
C THR A 24 -12.85 15.02 -3.14
N LYS A 25 -12.78 16.03 -4.00
CA LYS A 25 -13.86 17.01 -4.18
C LYS A 25 -15.17 16.35 -4.61
N ASP A 26 -15.09 15.24 -5.34
CA ASP A 26 -16.22 14.48 -5.88
C ASP A 26 -16.68 13.36 -4.92
N GLY A 27 -16.18 13.35 -3.68
CA GLY A 27 -16.44 12.31 -2.68
C GLY A 27 -15.28 11.34 -2.46
N ASP A 28 -15.54 10.27 -1.72
CA ASP A 28 -14.53 9.30 -1.30
C ASP A 28 -14.20 8.30 -2.41
N LYS A 29 -12.94 8.27 -2.84
CA LYS A 29 -12.41 7.26 -3.77
C LYS A 29 -11.72 6.14 -3.01
N LYS A 30 -12.04 4.89 -3.36
CA LYS A 30 -11.50 3.68 -2.71
C LYS A 30 -10.57 2.95 -3.66
N GLY A 31 -9.54 2.32 -3.12
CA GLY A 31 -8.56 1.59 -3.92
C GLY A 31 -7.83 0.50 -3.16
N SER A 32 -6.86 -0.12 -3.81
CA SER A 32 -5.98 -1.14 -3.24
C SER A 32 -4.53 -0.88 -3.65
N TYR A 33 -3.60 -1.31 -2.81
CA TYR A 33 -2.18 -1.13 -3.03
C TYR A 33 -1.40 -2.42 -2.78
N LEU A 34 -0.22 -2.51 -3.38
CA LEU A 34 0.86 -3.40 -3.00
C LEU A 34 2.14 -2.56 -2.93
N ILE A 35 2.78 -2.60 -1.76
CA ILE A 35 4.06 -1.95 -1.50
C ILE A 35 5.11 -3.03 -1.26
N ILE A 36 6.27 -2.86 -1.87
CA ILE A 36 7.48 -3.59 -1.54
C ILE A 36 8.38 -2.67 -0.72
N TRP A 37 8.69 -3.09 0.50
CA TRP A 37 9.62 -2.43 1.40
C TRP A 37 11.00 -3.07 1.30
N LYS A 38 12.06 -2.27 1.43
CA LYS A 38 13.44 -2.71 1.60
C LYS A 38 13.99 -2.15 2.89
N LYS A 39 14.68 -2.99 3.66
CA LYS A 39 15.36 -2.61 4.89
C LYS A 39 16.69 -1.93 4.54
N ASP A 40 16.92 -0.77 5.12
CA ASP A 40 18.13 0.03 5.01
C ASP A 40 18.59 0.38 6.43
N GLY A 41 19.57 -0.38 6.94
CA GLY A 41 19.97 -0.36 8.35
C GLY A 41 18.83 -0.81 9.28
N SER A 42 18.43 0.07 10.19
CA SER A 42 17.32 -0.14 11.12
C SER A 42 15.95 0.29 10.56
N SER A 43 15.92 0.90 9.37
CA SER A 43 14.72 1.51 8.82
C SER A 43 14.17 0.74 7.62
N TRP A 44 12.85 0.74 7.46
CA TRP A 44 12.19 0.26 6.25
C TRP A 44 11.89 1.43 5.32
N LYS A 45 12.24 1.29 4.04
CA LYS A 45 11.97 2.29 3.00
C LYS A 45 11.15 1.66 1.88
N MET A 46 10.28 2.44 1.28
CA MET A 46 9.48 2.00 0.14
C MET A 46 10.41 1.79 -1.06
N ALA A 47 10.50 0.57 -1.57
CA ALA A 47 11.29 0.24 -2.76
C ALA A 47 10.44 0.26 -4.03
N SER A 48 9.17 -0.14 -3.93
CA SER A 48 8.21 -0.09 -5.03
C SER A 48 6.78 0.03 -4.48
N CYS A 49 5.90 0.64 -5.27
CA CYS A 49 4.47 0.73 -4.97
C CYS A 49 3.68 0.63 -6.26
N CYS A 50 2.64 -0.19 -6.26
CA CYS A 50 1.58 -0.14 -7.25
C CYS A 50 0.23 0.01 -6.55
N PHE A 51 -0.66 0.78 -7.15
CA PHE A 51 -1.98 1.01 -6.61
C PHE A 51 -2.99 1.19 -7.74
N ASN A 52 -4.24 0.88 -7.43
CA ASN A 52 -5.36 1.16 -8.31
C ASN A 52 -6.55 1.72 -7.53
N PHE A 53 -7.37 2.51 -8.21
CA PHE A 53 -8.71 2.82 -7.74
C PHE A 53 -9.65 1.70 -8.18
N ARG A 54 -10.62 1.36 -7.32
CA ARG A 54 -11.72 0.50 -7.75
C ARG A 54 -12.60 1.32 -8.68
N MET A 55 -12.70 0.91 -9.94
CA MET A 55 -13.79 1.38 -10.79
C MET A 55 -15.10 0.87 -10.19
N GLN A 56 -16.02 1.77 -9.87
CA GLN A 56 -17.42 1.39 -9.72
C GLN A 56 -17.91 1.03 -11.11
N LEU A 57 -18.25 -0.25 -11.32
CA LEU A 57 -19.02 -0.70 -12.48
C LEU A 57 -20.47 -0.24 -12.32
#